data_AF-A0A4S4C553-F1
#
_entry.id   AF-A0A4S4C553-F1
#
_cell.length_a   1.000
_cell.length_b   1.000
_cell.length_c   1.000
_cell.angle_alpha   90.00
_cell.angle_beta   90.00
_cell.angle_gamma   90.00
#
_symmetry.space_group_name_H-M   'P 1'
#
loop_
_entity.id
_entity.type
_entity.pdbx_description
1 polymer ?
#
loop_
_entity_poly.entity_id
_entity_poly.type
_entity_poly.pdbx_seq_one_letter_code
_entity_poly.pdbx_strand_id
1 'polypeptide(L)'
;MLNIGEISEKVPVVSLTTKSTDVNLLFEDNPDLEGILVSENDKPVGLVMRTHFYRKISTKYGFDIFMGRPINLVMDTKPLIVDVSDPITSVSSQAMARVQKNLYDYVVVTQHSQLHGIVSIKNLLIKLAEFQVNQAMYTNPLSGLPGNVLIEEKMLKFLQDDSKPYSLLYLDLDHFKEYNDSYGFKRGDLLIKEISNILSKYVLLNDHEDSFVGHIGGDDFIAILPHYHYELTCNYIIHEYKNRIKEYYDASDWNNQFVYTKDRSGQFGKIPLVTLSIAVVTNEYNRFHSLDEISKKAAKVKKQCKLKDESCFIVYESENNISTNKS
;
A
#
# COMPACT_ATOMS: atom_id res chain seq x y z
N MET A 1 5.31 -7.02 -2.30
CA MET A 1 5.02 -7.72 -1.03
C MET A 1 6.35 -7.95 -0.37
N LEU A 2 6.54 -7.56 0.90
CA LEU A 2 7.82 -7.69 1.59
C LEU A 2 8.09 -9.17 1.91
N ASN A 3 9.19 -9.71 1.40
CA ASN A 3 9.57 -11.10 1.60
C ASN A 3 10.60 -11.26 2.72
N ILE A 4 10.64 -12.43 3.35
CA ILE A 4 11.51 -12.70 4.51
C ILE A 4 13.00 -12.60 4.17
N GLY A 5 13.40 -12.92 2.92
CA GLY A 5 14.78 -12.84 2.47
C GLY A 5 15.37 -11.42 2.55
N GLU A 6 14.55 -10.39 2.35
CA GLU A 6 14.97 -8.97 2.37
C GLU A 6 15.43 -8.49 3.75
N ILE A 7 15.01 -9.20 4.82
CA ILE A 7 15.34 -8.84 6.20
C ILE A 7 16.25 -9.88 6.88
N SER A 8 16.76 -10.84 6.10
CA SER A 8 17.64 -11.89 6.59
C SER A 8 19.05 -11.37 6.88
N GLU A 9 19.67 -11.94 7.91
CA GLU A 9 21.00 -11.60 8.39
C GLU A 9 21.86 -12.86 8.48
N LYS A 10 23.18 -12.68 8.37
CA LYS A 10 24.15 -13.77 8.51
C LYS A 10 24.52 -13.93 9.98
N VAL A 11 24.63 -15.18 10.42
CA VAL A 11 25.16 -15.57 11.72
C VAL A 11 26.28 -16.59 11.54
N PRO A 12 27.14 -16.82 12.55
CA PRO A 12 28.12 -17.90 12.49
C PRO A 12 27.47 -19.24 12.17
N VAL A 13 28.18 -20.02 11.35
CA VAL A 13 27.75 -21.35 10.89
C VAL A 13 28.82 -22.35 11.26
N VAL A 14 28.42 -23.48 11.85
CA VAL A 14 29.32 -24.56 12.27
C VAL A 14 28.88 -25.90 11.67
N SER A 15 29.75 -26.91 11.66
CA SER A 15 29.39 -28.26 11.21
C SER A 15 28.82 -29.09 12.34
N LEU A 16 28.21 -30.24 12.00
CA LEU A 16 27.68 -31.18 13.00
C LEU A 16 28.76 -31.72 13.96
N THR A 17 30.01 -31.73 13.51
CA THR A 17 31.16 -32.26 14.25
C THR A 17 31.86 -31.22 15.12
N THR A 18 31.52 -29.94 14.99
CA THR A 18 32.08 -28.87 15.82
C THR A 18 31.81 -29.16 17.29
N LYS A 19 32.84 -29.03 18.14
CA LYS A 19 32.70 -29.34 19.57
C LYS A 19 31.91 -28.25 20.27
N SER A 20 31.19 -28.64 21.32
CA SER A 20 30.44 -27.69 22.15
C SER A 20 31.35 -26.65 22.82
N THR A 21 32.63 -26.97 23.09
CA THR A 21 33.66 -26.01 23.53
C THR A 21 33.85 -24.87 22.54
N ASP A 22 33.89 -25.16 21.25
CA ASP A 22 34.16 -24.16 20.21
C ASP A 22 32.92 -23.28 19.99
N VAL A 23 31.72 -23.87 20.11
CA VAL A 23 30.45 -23.14 20.10
C VAL A 23 30.31 -22.24 21.33
N ASN A 24 30.78 -22.68 22.51
CA ASN A 24 30.83 -21.86 23.71
C ASN A 24 31.72 -20.63 23.51
N LEU A 25 32.91 -20.81 22.92
CA LEU A 25 33.81 -19.69 22.59
C LEU A 25 33.15 -18.68 21.65
N LEU A 26 32.43 -19.13 20.62
CA LEU A 26 31.68 -18.21 19.73
C LEU A 26 30.66 -17.37 20.50
N PHE A 27 29.99 -17.94 21.51
CA PHE A 27 29.05 -17.20 22.36
C PHE A 27 29.74 -16.28 23.37
N GLU A 28 30.92 -16.66 23.90
CA GLU A 28 31.70 -15.83 24.82
C GLU A 28 32.33 -14.62 24.09
N ASP A 29 32.87 -14.83 22.89
CA ASP A 29 33.49 -13.80 22.07
C ASP A 29 32.47 -12.80 21.48
N ASN A 30 31.19 -13.20 21.38
CA ASN A 30 30.13 -12.38 20.81
C ASN A 30 28.93 -12.29 21.77
N PRO A 31 28.93 -11.36 22.75
CA PRO A 31 27.87 -11.28 23.76
C PRO A 31 26.45 -11.12 23.20
N ASP A 32 26.29 -10.41 22.08
CA ASP A 32 25.00 -10.15 21.43
C ASP A 32 24.51 -11.30 20.53
N LEU A 33 25.34 -12.34 20.32
CA LEU A 33 24.98 -13.48 19.47
C LEU A 33 23.98 -14.39 20.19
N GLU A 34 22.73 -14.45 19.75
CA GLU A 34 21.71 -15.30 20.38
C GLU A 34 21.64 -16.72 19.81
N GLY A 35 22.17 -16.96 18.62
CA GLY A 35 22.14 -18.29 18.03
C GLY A 35 23.16 -18.53 16.93
N ILE A 36 23.52 -19.79 16.75
CA ILE A 36 24.48 -20.28 15.76
C ILE A 36 23.79 -21.32 14.88
N LEU A 37 23.99 -21.22 13.57
CA LEU A 37 23.47 -22.18 12.61
C LEU A 37 24.38 -23.40 12.51
N VAL A 38 23.78 -24.57 12.33
CA VAL A 38 24.50 -25.80 12.03
C VAL A 38 24.16 -26.22 10.61
N SER A 39 25.17 -26.36 9.76
CA SER A 39 24.99 -26.75 8.35
C SER A 39 25.87 -27.92 7.94
N GLU A 40 25.42 -28.66 6.93
CA GLU A 40 26.17 -29.69 6.22
C GLU A 40 25.98 -29.47 4.72
N ASN A 41 27.06 -29.35 3.96
CA ASN A 41 27.01 -29.08 2.51
C ASN A 41 26.08 -27.90 2.16
N ASP A 42 26.17 -26.82 2.94
CA ASP A 42 25.37 -25.59 2.80
C ASP A 42 23.86 -25.77 3.00
N LYS A 43 23.42 -26.88 3.62
CA LYS A 43 22.03 -27.08 4.04
C LYS A 43 21.90 -26.89 5.55
N PRO A 44 20.90 -26.13 6.04
CA PRO A 44 20.67 -26.01 7.47
C PRO A 44 20.16 -27.34 8.04
N VAL A 45 20.88 -27.88 9.03
CA VAL A 45 20.55 -29.15 9.70
C VAL A 45 20.26 -28.97 11.19
N GLY A 46 20.54 -27.79 11.75
CA GLY A 46 20.17 -27.46 13.12
C GLY A 46 20.41 -26.01 13.47
N LEU A 47 19.91 -25.65 14.66
CA LEU A 47 20.05 -24.32 15.25
C LEU A 47 20.46 -24.47 16.71
N VAL A 48 21.44 -23.69 17.16
CA VAL A 48 21.87 -23.65 18.56
C VAL A 48 21.55 -22.26 19.09
N MET A 49 20.48 -22.14 19.88
CA MET A 49 20.21 -20.89 20.61
C MET A 49 21.00 -20.87 21.91
N ARG A 50 21.61 -19.72 22.23
CA ARG A 50 22.42 -19.48 23.44
C ARG A 50 21.71 -19.97 24.70
N THR A 51 20.46 -19.57 24.87
CA THR A 51 19.64 -19.92 26.03
C THR A 51 19.45 -21.44 26.15
N HIS A 52 19.18 -22.14 25.04
CA HIS A 52 19.00 -23.60 25.03
C HIS A 52 20.31 -24.35 25.27
N PHE A 53 21.42 -23.85 24.73
CA PHE A 53 22.76 -24.38 24.90
C PHE A 53 23.18 -24.35 26.37
N TYR A 54 23.18 -23.17 26.98
CA TYR A 54 23.56 -23.03 28.39
C TYR A 54 22.59 -23.74 29.32
N ARG A 55 21.28 -23.75 29.02
CA ARG A 55 20.31 -24.53 29.81
C ARG A 55 20.63 -26.02 29.85
N LYS A 56 21.11 -26.61 28.74
CA LYS A 56 21.52 -28.03 28.71
C LYS A 56 22.81 -28.26 29.49
N ILE A 57 23.79 -27.37 29.35
CA ILE A 57 25.12 -27.50 29.95
C ILE A 57 25.11 -27.24 31.46
N SER A 58 24.31 -26.29 31.93
CA SER A 58 24.21 -25.94 33.36
C SER A 58 23.48 -26.98 34.22
N THR A 59 23.04 -28.11 33.65
CA THR A 59 22.50 -29.22 34.44
C THR A 59 23.60 -29.94 35.24
N LYS A 60 23.23 -30.65 36.30
CA LYS A 60 24.16 -31.30 37.26
C LYS A 60 25.31 -32.12 36.63
N TYR A 61 25.10 -32.69 35.44
CA TYR A 61 26.10 -33.45 34.70
C TYR A 61 26.27 -32.94 33.25
N GLY A 62 25.58 -31.87 32.87
CA GLY A 62 25.50 -31.40 31.48
C GLY A 62 26.84 -30.96 30.93
N PHE A 63 27.62 -30.23 31.73
CA PHE A 63 28.93 -29.73 31.34
C PHE A 63 29.88 -30.86 30.92
N ASP A 64 30.09 -31.84 31.81
CA ASP A 64 30.99 -32.96 31.56
C ASP A 64 30.52 -33.85 30.40
N ILE A 65 29.20 -33.99 30.23
CA ILE A 65 28.62 -34.80 29.15
C ILE A 65 28.80 -34.13 27.78
N PHE A 66 28.55 -32.82 27.67
CA PHE A 66 28.38 -32.17 26.37
C PHE A 66 29.59 -31.34 25.90
N MET A 67 30.36 -30.70 26.79
CA MET A 67 31.38 -29.71 26.38
C MET A 67 32.43 -30.29 25.42
N GLY A 68 32.96 -31.47 25.72
CA GLY A 68 33.95 -32.13 24.87
C GLY A 68 33.39 -32.84 23.64
N ARG A 69 32.06 -32.84 23.44
CA ARG A 69 31.36 -33.60 22.40
C ARG A 69 30.81 -32.71 21.28
N PRO A 70 30.51 -33.30 20.11
CA PRO A 70 29.95 -32.57 18.98
C PRO A 70 28.61 -31.90 19.30
N ILE A 71 28.36 -30.77 18.64
CA ILE A 71 27.20 -29.90 18.88
C ILE A 71 25.86 -30.54 18.48
N ASN A 72 25.89 -31.57 17.62
CA ASN A 72 24.70 -32.32 17.21
C ASN A 72 23.90 -32.94 18.38
N LEU A 73 24.53 -33.17 19.54
CA LEU A 73 23.88 -33.66 20.76
C LEU A 73 23.08 -32.56 21.50
N VAL A 74 23.38 -31.30 21.22
CA VAL A 74 22.87 -30.13 21.95
C VAL A 74 21.89 -29.31 21.10
N MET A 75 22.14 -29.18 19.80
CA MET A 75 21.36 -28.36 18.86
C MET A 75 19.87 -28.74 18.80
N ASP A 76 19.04 -27.78 18.37
CA ASP A 76 17.69 -28.07 17.89
C ASP A 76 17.76 -28.60 16.46
N THR A 77 17.11 -29.74 16.22
CA THR A 77 17.07 -30.43 14.91
C THR A 77 15.82 -30.05 14.10
N LYS A 78 14.90 -29.27 14.68
CA LYS A 78 13.64 -28.84 14.05
C LYS A 78 13.42 -27.34 14.18
N PRO A 79 14.38 -26.48 13.77
CA PRO A 79 14.12 -25.04 13.69
C PRO A 79 13.02 -24.76 12.65
N LEU A 80 12.37 -23.60 12.76
CA LEU A 80 11.50 -23.13 11.66
C LEU A 80 12.39 -22.73 10.48
N ILE A 81 12.22 -23.40 9.35
CA ILE A 81 12.91 -23.11 8.10
C ILE A 81 11.88 -22.59 7.10
N VAL A 82 12.21 -21.48 6.43
CA VAL A 82 11.37 -20.81 5.43
C VAL A 82 12.19 -20.52 4.16
N ASP A 83 11.53 -20.28 3.03
CA ASP A 83 12.18 -19.85 1.80
C ASP A 83 12.31 -18.31 1.75
N VAL A 84 13.35 -17.78 1.09
CA VAL A 84 13.55 -16.34 0.91
C VAL A 84 12.35 -15.62 0.30
N SER A 85 11.54 -16.33 -0.49
CA SER A 85 10.33 -15.81 -1.14
C SER A 85 9.09 -15.81 -0.25
N ASP A 86 9.14 -16.40 0.95
CA ASP A 86 7.97 -16.47 1.83
C ASP A 86 7.59 -15.06 2.33
N PRO A 87 6.30 -14.68 2.25
CA PRO A 87 5.84 -13.38 2.73
C PRO A 87 6.04 -13.21 4.24
N ILE A 88 6.51 -12.02 4.65
CA ILE A 88 6.79 -11.71 6.06
C ILE A 88 5.57 -11.94 6.97
N THR A 89 4.35 -11.73 6.47
CA THR A 89 3.09 -11.94 7.19
C THR A 89 2.83 -13.41 7.51
N SER A 90 3.09 -14.29 6.54
CA SER A 90 2.97 -15.75 6.71
C SER A 90 4.03 -16.26 7.70
N VAL A 91 5.28 -15.85 7.50
CA VAL A 91 6.40 -16.25 8.39
C VAL A 91 6.17 -15.77 9.83
N SER A 92 5.67 -14.54 10.01
CA SER A 92 5.31 -14.01 11.34
C SER A 92 4.24 -14.86 12.02
N SER A 93 3.21 -15.27 11.29
CA SER A 93 2.14 -16.12 11.82
C SER A 93 2.67 -17.49 12.24
N GLN A 94 3.52 -18.11 11.41
CA GLN A 94 4.17 -19.38 11.73
C GLN A 94 5.10 -19.27 12.95
N ALA A 95 5.85 -18.17 13.05
CA ALA A 95 6.74 -17.92 14.18
C ALA A 95 5.97 -17.74 15.49
N MET A 96 4.83 -17.02 15.46
CA MET A 96 3.97 -16.80 16.64
C MET A 96 3.17 -18.04 17.05
N ALA A 97 2.98 -19.01 16.15
CA ALA A 97 2.32 -20.28 16.46
C ALA A 97 3.22 -21.29 17.20
N ARG A 98 4.51 -20.97 17.41
CA ARG A 98 5.44 -21.87 18.10
C ARG A 98 5.13 -21.96 19.60
N VAL A 99 5.52 -23.08 20.19
CA VAL A 99 5.48 -23.27 21.65
C VAL A 99 6.35 -22.23 22.37
N GLN A 100 5.94 -21.82 23.58
CA GLN A 100 6.59 -20.76 24.37
C GLN A 100 8.11 -20.88 24.45
N LYS A 101 8.64 -22.09 24.61
CA LYS A 101 10.08 -22.34 24.73
C LYS A 101 10.89 -22.01 23.47
N ASN A 102 10.28 -21.95 22.29
CA ASN A 102 10.92 -21.72 20.99
C ASN A 102 10.45 -20.40 20.34
N LEU A 103 9.65 -19.60 21.06
CA LEU A 103 9.01 -18.40 20.51
C LEU A 103 10.02 -17.33 20.07
N TYR A 104 11.18 -17.28 20.72
CA TYR A 104 12.26 -16.33 20.44
C TYR A 104 13.39 -16.90 19.57
N ASP A 105 13.27 -18.17 19.17
CA ASP A 105 14.29 -18.82 18.35
C ASP A 105 14.30 -18.18 16.95
N TYR A 106 15.49 -18.09 16.37
CA TYR A 106 15.65 -17.58 15.01
C TYR A 106 14.79 -18.34 13.99
N VAL A 107 14.29 -17.62 12.99
CA VAL A 107 13.76 -18.22 11.75
C VAL A 107 14.95 -18.48 10.85
N VAL A 108 15.10 -19.69 10.34
CA VAL A 108 16.15 -20.03 9.37
C VAL A 108 15.64 -19.78 7.97
N VAL A 109 16.38 -19.04 7.16
CA VAL A 109 16.01 -18.68 5.80
C VAL A 109 16.85 -19.48 4.81
N THR A 110 16.19 -20.04 3.81
CA THR A 110 16.82 -20.82 2.74
C THR A 110 16.47 -20.26 1.37
N GLN A 111 17.33 -20.49 0.39
CA GLN A 111 17.06 -20.22 -1.02
C GLN A 111 17.35 -21.48 -1.80
N HIS A 112 16.36 -22.05 -2.48
CA HIS A 112 16.49 -23.35 -3.16
C HIS A 112 17.03 -24.46 -2.24
N SER A 113 16.58 -24.50 -0.98
CA SER A 113 17.05 -25.42 0.09
C SER A 113 18.51 -25.25 0.53
N GLN A 114 19.24 -24.24 0.03
CA GLN A 114 20.56 -23.85 0.53
C GLN A 114 20.42 -22.79 1.60
N LEU A 115 21.37 -22.74 2.53
CA LEU A 115 21.38 -21.80 3.62
C LEU A 115 21.54 -20.38 3.09
N HIS A 116 20.61 -19.50 3.46
CA HIS A 116 20.66 -18.08 3.10
C HIS A 116 21.01 -17.21 4.32
N GLY A 117 20.39 -17.47 5.47
CA GLY A 117 20.63 -16.71 6.70
C GLY A 117 19.62 -17.03 7.79
N ILE A 118 19.45 -16.10 8.71
CA ILE A 118 18.42 -16.15 9.74
C ILE A 118 17.64 -14.84 9.82
N VAL A 119 16.52 -14.85 10.52
CA VAL A 119 15.81 -13.65 10.97
C VAL A 119 15.49 -13.79 12.45
N SER A 120 15.92 -12.81 13.25
CA SER A 120 15.50 -12.73 14.65
C SER A 120 14.02 -12.35 14.77
N ILE A 121 13.34 -12.87 15.80
CA ILE A 121 11.92 -12.58 16.06
C ILE A 121 11.69 -11.08 16.30
N LYS A 122 12.64 -10.41 16.96
CA LYS A 122 12.62 -8.96 17.11
C LYS A 122 12.59 -8.25 15.76
N ASN A 123 13.52 -8.58 14.85
CA ASN A 123 13.58 -7.93 13.54
C ASN A 123 12.35 -8.26 12.69
N LEU A 124 11.87 -9.51 12.74
CA LEU A 124 10.63 -9.93 12.07
C LEU A 124 9.43 -9.06 12.48
N LEU A 125 9.24 -8.86 13.79
CA LEU A 125 8.11 -8.08 14.31
C LEU A 125 8.24 -6.58 14.01
N ILE A 126 9.45 -6.02 14.11
CA ILE A 126 9.71 -4.62 13.74
C ILE A 126 9.39 -4.41 12.26
N LYS A 127 9.89 -5.28 11.38
CA LYS A 127 9.68 -5.18 9.94
C LYS A 127 8.24 -5.43 9.54
N LEU A 128 7.53 -6.32 10.22
CA LEU A 128 6.09 -6.50 10.04
C LEU A 128 5.32 -5.23 10.40
N ALA A 129 5.63 -4.60 11.54
CA ALA A 129 4.98 -3.37 11.97
C ALA A 129 5.26 -2.21 11.00
N GLU A 130 6.52 -2.03 10.60
CA GLU A 130 6.90 -1.06 9.56
C GLU A 130 6.12 -1.30 8.26
N PHE A 131 6.04 -2.55 7.81
CA PHE A 131 5.30 -2.93 6.61
C PHE A 131 3.79 -2.63 6.72
N GLN A 132 3.18 -2.87 7.88
CA GLN A 132 1.77 -2.57 8.12
C GLN A 132 1.50 -1.06 8.20
N VAL A 133 2.35 -0.31 8.91
CA VAL A 133 2.27 1.16 8.97
C VAL A 133 2.41 1.75 7.57
N ASN A 134 3.39 1.28 6.81
CA ASN A 134 3.60 1.70 5.42
C ASN A 134 2.34 1.43 4.59
N GLN A 135 1.78 0.21 4.61
CA GLN A 135 0.53 -0.08 3.88
C GLN A 135 -0.64 0.83 4.29
N ALA A 136 -0.81 1.11 5.59
CA ALA A 136 -1.86 1.99 6.08
C ALA A 136 -1.66 3.46 5.67
N MET A 137 -0.41 3.92 5.53
CA MET A 137 -0.05 5.27 5.10
C MET A 137 -0.29 5.49 3.60
N TYR A 138 -0.31 4.42 2.80
CA TYR A 138 -0.41 4.49 1.35
C TYR A 138 -1.84 4.51 0.80
N THR A 139 -2.86 4.33 1.63
CA THR A 139 -4.28 4.34 1.22
C THR A 139 -5.07 5.40 1.97
N ASN A 140 -6.05 5.99 1.30
CA ASN A 140 -7.06 6.83 1.94
C ASN A 140 -8.01 5.95 2.79
N PRO A 141 -8.17 6.23 4.09
CA PRO A 141 -8.90 5.35 5.01
C PRO A 141 -10.41 5.29 4.75
N LEU A 142 -10.97 6.31 4.07
CA LEU A 142 -12.40 6.37 3.78
C LEU A 142 -12.76 5.56 2.53
N SER A 143 -11.98 5.70 1.46
CA SER A 143 -12.25 5.03 0.18
C SER A 143 -11.50 3.71 -0.02
N GLY A 144 -10.41 3.49 0.71
CA GLY A 144 -9.48 2.38 0.45
C GLY A 144 -8.60 2.57 -0.80
N LEU A 145 -8.77 3.66 -1.54
CA LEU A 145 -7.95 3.98 -2.72
C LEU A 145 -6.54 4.41 -2.31
N PRO A 146 -5.53 4.26 -3.18
CA PRO A 146 -4.22 4.90 -3.03
C PRO A 146 -4.30 6.37 -2.59
N GLY A 147 -3.53 6.74 -1.56
CA GLY A 147 -3.44 8.11 -1.02
C GLY A 147 -2.28 8.91 -1.61
N ASN A 148 -2.01 10.09 -1.03
CA ASN A 148 -1.11 11.09 -1.60
C ASN A 148 0.30 10.58 -1.96
N VAL A 149 0.90 9.72 -1.13
CA VAL A 149 2.25 9.22 -1.40
C VAL A 149 2.28 8.34 -2.66
N LEU A 150 1.34 7.39 -2.81
CA LEU A 150 1.27 6.56 -4.02
C LEU A 150 0.83 7.35 -5.25
N ILE A 151 -0.02 8.37 -5.06
CA ILE A 151 -0.40 9.30 -6.14
C ILE A 151 0.85 10.00 -6.68
N GLU A 152 1.68 10.57 -5.81
CA GLU A 152 2.91 11.26 -6.19
C GLU A 152 3.90 10.32 -6.89
N GLU A 153 4.15 9.13 -6.33
CA GLU A 153 5.02 8.12 -6.94
C GLU A 153 4.55 7.74 -8.35
N LYS A 154 3.25 7.50 -8.53
CA LYS A 154 2.69 7.17 -9.85
C LYS A 154 2.80 8.32 -10.82
N MET A 155 2.44 9.53 -10.41
CA MET A 155 2.56 10.71 -11.27
C MET A 155 4.01 10.97 -11.70
N LEU A 156 4.98 10.82 -10.80
CA LEU A 156 6.40 10.94 -11.13
C LEU A 156 6.84 9.90 -12.16
N LYS A 157 6.36 8.65 -12.03
CA LYS A 157 6.63 7.60 -13.02
C LYS A 157 6.13 7.99 -14.42
N PHE A 158 4.89 8.50 -14.53
CA PHE A 158 4.33 8.97 -15.81
C PHE A 158 5.03 10.22 -16.35
N LEU A 159 5.49 11.12 -15.47
CA LEU A 159 6.25 12.29 -15.87
C LEU A 159 7.62 11.91 -16.47
N GLN A 160 8.25 10.84 -15.96
CA GLN A 160 9.53 10.35 -16.45
C GLN A 160 9.41 9.49 -17.71
N ASP A 161 8.30 8.77 -17.87
CA ASP A 161 8.01 7.92 -19.02
C ASP A 161 7.08 8.61 -20.03
N ASP A 162 7.66 9.46 -20.87
CA ASP A 162 6.95 10.19 -21.94
C ASP A 162 6.83 9.37 -23.24
N SER A 163 7.10 8.06 -23.19
CA SER A 163 7.07 7.19 -24.37
C SER A 163 5.66 6.80 -24.81
N LYS A 164 4.68 6.92 -23.91
CA LYS A 164 3.28 6.55 -24.15
C LYS A 164 2.34 7.73 -23.82
N PRO A 165 1.34 7.98 -24.67
CA PRO A 165 0.27 8.91 -24.35
C PRO A 165 -0.59 8.48 -23.15
N TYR A 166 -0.72 9.36 -22.17
CA TYR A 166 -1.57 9.22 -21.00
C TYR A 166 -2.51 10.42 -20.84
N SER A 167 -3.52 10.24 -20.00
CA SER A 167 -4.40 11.32 -19.53
C SER A 167 -4.56 11.23 -18.02
N LEU A 168 -4.32 12.34 -17.35
CA LEU A 168 -4.63 12.54 -15.95
C LEU A 168 -6.00 13.20 -15.82
N LEU A 169 -6.85 12.61 -15.01
CA LEU A 169 -8.17 13.09 -14.69
C LEU A 169 -8.13 13.55 -13.24
N TYR A 170 -8.37 14.83 -13.00
CA TYR A 170 -8.63 15.38 -11.67
C TYR A 170 -10.13 15.49 -11.48
N LEU A 171 -10.67 14.87 -10.45
CA LEU A 171 -12.11 14.80 -10.22
C LEU A 171 -12.48 15.44 -8.88
N ASP A 172 -13.63 16.09 -8.84
CA ASP A 172 -14.13 16.82 -7.68
C ASP A 172 -15.66 16.85 -7.66
N LEU A 173 -16.24 16.85 -6.46
CA LEU A 173 -17.67 16.95 -6.25
C LEU A 173 -18.05 18.40 -5.95
N ASP A 174 -18.70 19.04 -6.90
CA ASP A 174 -19.16 20.41 -6.73
C ASP A 174 -20.27 20.49 -5.68
N HIS A 175 -20.24 21.52 -4.84
CA HIS A 175 -21.19 21.72 -3.73
C HIS A 175 -21.18 20.61 -2.65
N PHE A 176 -20.13 19.80 -2.56
CA PHE A 176 -20.05 18.70 -1.59
C PHE A 176 -20.05 19.16 -0.13
N LYS A 177 -19.46 20.32 0.17
CA LYS A 177 -19.49 20.89 1.52
C LYS A 177 -20.92 21.23 1.95
N GLU A 178 -21.65 21.92 1.10
CA GLU A 178 -23.04 22.32 1.31
C GLU A 178 -23.96 21.09 1.43
N TYR A 179 -23.66 20.03 0.69
CA TYR A 179 -24.30 18.72 0.84
C TYR A 179 -24.03 18.11 2.23
N ASN A 180 -22.78 18.10 2.70
CA ASN A 180 -22.44 17.60 4.04
C ASN A 180 -23.10 18.41 5.16
N ASP A 181 -23.20 19.72 5.01
CA ASP A 181 -23.86 20.60 5.97
C ASP A 181 -25.38 20.29 6.07
N SER A 182 -25.98 19.76 5.00
CA SER A 182 -27.42 19.46 4.92
C SER A 182 -27.75 18.02 5.32
N TYR A 183 -26.94 17.06 4.86
CA TYR A 183 -27.20 15.62 4.99
C TYR A 183 -26.29 14.90 5.99
N GLY A 184 -25.30 15.61 6.53
CA GLY A 184 -24.33 15.10 7.50
C GLY A 184 -23.21 14.27 6.86
N PHE A 185 -22.05 14.27 7.53
CA PHE A 185 -20.84 13.59 7.07
C PHE A 185 -21.03 12.10 6.77
N LYS A 186 -21.90 11.40 7.50
CA LYS A 186 -22.16 9.97 7.23
C LYS A 186 -22.71 9.74 5.82
N ARG A 187 -23.57 10.63 5.31
CA ARG A 187 -24.11 10.52 3.94
C ARG A 187 -23.08 10.99 2.91
N GLY A 188 -22.27 11.98 3.26
CA GLY A 188 -21.08 12.38 2.49
C GLY A 188 -20.09 11.25 2.27
N ASP A 189 -19.72 10.56 3.35
CA ASP A 189 -18.79 9.42 3.34
C ASP A 189 -19.29 8.30 2.42
N LEU A 190 -20.61 8.04 2.40
CA LEU A 190 -21.20 7.06 1.49
C LEU A 190 -21.10 7.52 0.02
N LEU A 191 -21.33 8.81 -0.25
CA LEU A 191 -21.18 9.37 -1.59
C LEU A 191 -19.72 9.31 -2.08
N ILE A 192 -18.75 9.60 -1.21
CA ILE A 192 -17.31 9.45 -1.51
C ILE A 192 -16.95 8.01 -1.84
N LYS A 193 -17.49 7.03 -1.08
CA LYS A 193 -17.31 5.61 -1.39
C LYS A 193 -17.93 5.22 -2.71
N GLU A 194 -19.11 5.75 -3.04
CA GLU A 194 -19.76 5.50 -4.34
C GLU A 194 -18.90 5.99 -5.50
N ILE A 195 -18.39 7.23 -5.43
CA ILE A 195 -17.45 7.74 -6.43
C ILE A 195 -16.22 6.86 -6.54
N SER A 196 -15.63 6.48 -5.41
CA SER A 196 -14.46 5.60 -5.38
C SER A 196 -14.72 4.29 -6.14
N ASN A 197 -15.89 3.67 -5.92
CA ASN A 197 -16.30 2.44 -6.61
C ASN A 197 -16.52 2.67 -8.11
N ILE A 198 -17.16 3.77 -8.50
CA ILE A 198 -17.36 4.14 -9.91
C ILE A 198 -16.01 4.31 -10.61
N LEU A 199 -15.07 5.04 -10.00
CA LEU A 199 -13.75 5.26 -10.57
C LEU A 199 -12.97 3.95 -10.69
N SER A 200 -12.92 3.15 -9.63
CA SER A 200 -12.27 1.84 -9.68
C SER A 200 -12.87 0.96 -10.77
N LYS A 201 -14.20 0.93 -10.89
CA LYS A 201 -14.89 0.17 -11.95
C LYS A 201 -14.42 0.62 -13.32
N TYR A 202 -14.60 1.88 -13.70
CA TYR A 202 -14.38 2.30 -15.09
C TYR A 202 -12.93 2.55 -15.47
N VAL A 203 -12.07 2.95 -14.53
CA VAL A 203 -10.66 3.20 -14.82
C VAL A 203 -9.86 1.90 -14.82
N LEU A 204 -10.17 0.95 -13.92
CA LEU A 204 -9.41 -0.29 -13.78
C LEU A 204 -10.02 -1.47 -14.57
N LEU A 205 -11.19 -1.30 -15.21
CA LEU A 205 -11.94 -2.36 -15.90
C LEU A 205 -11.16 -3.12 -16.98
N ASN A 206 -10.18 -2.47 -17.61
CA ASN A 206 -9.51 -2.99 -18.80
C ASN A 206 -8.11 -3.58 -18.53
N ASP A 207 -7.72 -3.75 -17.27
CA ASP A 207 -6.44 -4.32 -16.83
C ASP A 207 -5.21 -3.71 -17.54
N HIS A 208 -5.33 -2.45 -17.95
CA HIS A 208 -4.22 -1.71 -18.53
C HIS A 208 -3.17 -1.53 -17.43
N GLU A 209 -1.98 -2.09 -17.60
CA GLU A 209 -0.87 -2.01 -16.62
C GLU A 209 -0.56 -0.57 -16.16
N ASP A 210 -0.96 0.42 -16.98
CA ASP A 210 -0.73 1.84 -16.79
C ASP A 210 -1.96 2.61 -16.23
N SER A 211 -3.03 1.94 -15.78
CA SER A 211 -4.18 2.61 -15.14
C SER A 211 -4.02 2.76 -13.62
N PHE A 212 -4.50 3.87 -13.07
CA PHE A 212 -4.40 4.18 -11.65
C PHE A 212 -5.56 5.05 -11.19
N VAL A 213 -6.01 4.84 -9.94
CA VAL A 213 -6.99 5.68 -9.26
C VAL A 213 -6.45 5.98 -7.86
N GLY A 214 -6.54 7.23 -7.43
CA GLY A 214 -6.17 7.67 -6.08
C GLY A 214 -7.17 8.65 -5.50
N HIS A 215 -7.19 8.76 -4.17
CA HIS A 215 -8.03 9.68 -3.42
C HIS A 215 -7.13 10.63 -2.61
N ILE A 216 -7.07 11.89 -3.04
CA ILE A 216 -6.20 12.94 -2.48
C ILE A 216 -6.67 13.31 -1.06
N GLY A 217 -7.97 13.55 -0.91
CA GLY A 217 -8.63 13.85 0.36
C GLY A 217 -9.92 14.66 0.14
N GLY A 218 -10.81 14.65 1.14
CA GLY A 218 -12.12 15.31 1.01
C GLY A 218 -12.92 14.70 -0.14
N ASP A 219 -13.17 15.50 -1.17
CA ASP A 219 -13.86 15.17 -2.42
C ASP A 219 -12.95 15.17 -3.66
N ASP A 220 -11.63 15.32 -3.48
CA ASP A 220 -10.65 15.36 -4.56
C ASP A 220 -10.10 13.96 -4.91
N PHE A 221 -10.26 13.55 -6.17
CA PHE A 221 -9.72 12.30 -6.70
C PHE A 221 -8.81 12.54 -7.90
N ILE A 222 -7.97 11.54 -8.18
CA ILE A 222 -7.14 11.50 -9.38
C ILE A 222 -7.25 10.14 -10.05
N ALA A 223 -7.28 10.13 -11.38
CA ALA A 223 -7.14 8.92 -12.16
C ALA A 223 -6.13 9.13 -13.30
N ILE A 224 -5.44 8.07 -13.67
CA ILE A 224 -4.49 8.05 -14.79
C ILE A 224 -4.85 6.85 -15.65
N LEU A 225 -4.89 7.05 -16.97
CA LEU A 225 -5.13 5.98 -17.92
C LEU A 225 -4.50 6.31 -19.29
N PRO A 226 -4.37 5.33 -20.18
CA PRO A 226 -3.92 5.58 -21.54
C PRO A 226 -4.81 6.61 -22.27
N HIS A 227 -4.19 7.51 -23.04
CA HIS A 227 -4.90 8.65 -23.63
C HIS A 227 -6.10 8.24 -24.50
N TYR A 228 -5.98 7.20 -25.30
CA TYR A 228 -7.05 6.73 -26.19
C TYR A 228 -8.34 6.26 -25.47
N HIS A 229 -8.35 6.18 -24.14
CA HIS A 229 -9.51 5.75 -23.36
C HIS A 229 -10.17 6.84 -22.52
N TYR A 230 -9.58 8.03 -22.37
CA TYR A 230 -10.07 9.00 -21.39
C TYR A 230 -11.51 9.45 -21.65
N GLU A 231 -11.87 9.71 -22.91
CA GLU A 231 -13.15 10.30 -23.27
C GLU A 231 -14.32 9.35 -22.99
N LEU A 232 -14.21 8.11 -23.47
CA LEU A 232 -15.18 7.05 -23.18
C LEU A 232 -15.29 6.79 -21.67
N THR A 233 -14.15 6.74 -20.98
CA THR A 233 -14.11 6.50 -19.53
C THR A 233 -14.79 7.63 -18.76
N CYS A 234 -14.53 8.89 -19.09
CA CYS A 234 -15.20 10.05 -18.47
C CYS A 234 -16.70 10.01 -18.69
N ASN A 235 -17.16 9.70 -19.91
CA ASN A 235 -18.58 9.59 -20.22
C ASN A 235 -19.25 8.47 -19.41
N TYR A 236 -18.61 7.30 -19.27
CA TYR A 236 -19.15 6.22 -18.44
C TYR A 236 -19.21 6.59 -16.95
N ILE A 237 -18.16 7.23 -16.42
CA ILE A 237 -18.12 7.71 -15.03
C ILE A 237 -19.26 8.69 -14.78
N ILE A 238 -19.41 9.71 -15.64
CA ILE A 238 -20.46 10.73 -15.50
C ILE A 238 -21.85 10.10 -15.62
N HIS A 239 -22.04 9.16 -16.56
CA HIS A 239 -23.32 8.48 -16.73
C HIS A 239 -23.70 7.64 -15.51
N GLU A 240 -22.80 6.80 -15.01
CA GLU A 240 -23.06 6.00 -13.80
C GLU A 240 -23.29 6.92 -12.60
N TYR A 241 -22.49 7.97 -12.43
CA TYR A 241 -22.67 8.95 -11.37
C TYR A 241 -24.08 9.58 -11.39
N LYS A 242 -24.52 10.07 -12.56
CA LYS A 242 -25.85 10.67 -12.74
C LYS A 242 -26.98 9.68 -12.38
N ASN A 243 -26.77 8.37 -12.59
CA ASN A 243 -27.75 7.34 -12.24
C ASN A 243 -27.78 7.02 -10.74
N ARG A 244 -26.63 7.09 -10.06
CA ARG A 244 -26.46 6.72 -8.64
C ARG A 244 -26.78 7.86 -7.69
N ILE A 245 -26.46 9.10 -8.07
CA ILE A 245 -26.52 10.26 -7.16
C ILE A 245 -27.91 10.46 -6.54
N LYS A 246 -28.98 10.11 -7.25
CA LYS A 246 -30.37 10.20 -6.75
C LYS A 246 -30.61 9.42 -5.44
N GLU A 247 -29.88 8.35 -5.19
CA GLU A 247 -30.02 7.49 -4.00
C GLU A 247 -29.50 8.20 -2.73
N TYR A 248 -28.73 9.27 -2.91
CA TYR A 248 -28.10 10.04 -1.85
C TYR A 248 -28.89 11.29 -1.45
N TYR A 249 -30.02 11.55 -2.11
CA TYR A 249 -30.92 12.66 -1.80
C TYR A 249 -32.27 12.18 -1.27
N ASP A 250 -32.91 13.03 -0.47
CA ASP A 250 -34.31 12.83 -0.14
C ASP A 250 -35.20 13.19 -1.34
N ALA A 251 -36.35 12.53 -1.45
CA ALA A 251 -37.21 12.65 -2.63
C ALA A 251 -37.67 14.10 -2.92
N SER A 252 -37.85 14.93 -1.88
CA SER A 252 -38.22 16.33 -2.04
C SER A 252 -37.13 17.14 -2.75
N ASP A 253 -35.89 17.02 -2.30
CA ASP A 253 -34.77 17.81 -2.80
C ASP A 253 -34.40 17.35 -4.21
N TRP A 254 -34.45 16.02 -4.45
CA TRP A 254 -34.28 15.46 -5.79
C TRP A 254 -35.34 16.00 -6.76
N ASN A 255 -36.62 15.99 -6.40
CA ASN A 255 -37.69 16.50 -7.28
C ASN A 255 -37.57 18.01 -7.53
N ASN A 256 -37.07 18.76 -6.54
CA ASN A 256 -36.86 20.20 -6.65
C ASN A 256 -35.59 20.55 -7.46
N GLN A 257 -34.66 19.61 -7.63
CA GLN A 257 -33.34 19.81 -8.25
C GLN A 257 -32.46 20.83 -7.49
N PHE A 258 -32.72 21.04 -6.19
CA PHE A 258 -31.89 21.85 -5.30
C PHE A 258 -32.08 21.43 -3.84
N VAL A 259 -31.08 21.70 -3.01
CA VAL A 259 -31.16 21.62 -1.55
C VAL A 259 -31.28 23.04 -1.00
N TYR A 260 -32.22 23.27 -0.08
CA TYR A 260 -32.35 24.56 0.59
C TYR A 260 -31.47 24.59 1.84
N THR A 261 -30.28 25.18 1.73
CA THR A 261 -29.27 25.17 2.81
C THR A 261 -28.41 26.44 2.78
N LYS A 262 -27.45 26.54 3.69
CA LYS A 262 -26.49 27.64 3.74
C LYS A 262 -25.45 27.51 2.63
N ASP A 263 -25.17 28.60 1.94
CA ASP A 263 -24.05 28.71 1.03
C ASP A 263 -22.71 28.90 1.78
N ARG A 264 -21.62 29.07 1.03
CA ARG A 264 -20.28 29.31 1.60
C ARG A 264 -20.15 30.62 2.40
N SER A 265 -21.05 31.58 2.17
CA SER A 265 -21.12 32.84 2.92
C SER A 265 -21.97 32.73 4.19
N GLY A 266 -22.62 31.57 4.41
CA GLY A 266 -23.48 31.29 5.54
C GLY A 266 -24.93 31.74 5.36
N GLN A 267 -25.31 32.21 4.16
CA GLN A 267 -26.68 32.64 3.85
C GLN A 267 -27.52 31.48 3.32
N PHE A 268 -28.79 31.42 3.73
CA PHE A 268 -29.71 30.40 3.22
C PHE A 268 -30.10 30.69 1.77
N GLY A 269 -30.03 29.66 0.93
CA GLY A 269 -30.36 29.73 -0.48
C GLY A 269 -30.66 28.37 -1.09
N LYS A 270 -30.99 28.38 -2.38
CA LYS A 270 -31.13 27.16 -3.18
C LYS A 270 -29.75 26.77 -3.69
N ILE A 271 -29.22 25.66 -3.20
CA ILE A 271 -27.94 25.11 -3.64
C ILE A 271 -28.21 24.01 -4.67
N PRO A 272 -27.56 24.02 -5.84
CA PRO A 272 -27.68 22.95 -6.81
C PRO A 272 -27.32 21.57 -6.22
N LEU A 273 -27.83 20.51 -6.82
CA LEU A 273 -27.40 19.16 -6.47
C LEU A 273 -25.91 18.98 -6.80
N VAL A 274 -25.23 18.12 -6.05
CA VAL A 274 -23.81 17.82 -6.25
C VAL A 274 -23.56 17.30 -7.66
N THR A 275 -22.63 17.94 -8.39
CA THR A 275 -22.18 17.52 -9.71
C THR A 275 -20.75 17.01 -9.67
N LEU A 276 -20.39 16.14 -10.61
CA LEU A 276 -19.03 15.66 -10.78
C LEU A 276 -18.31 16.47 -11.87
N SER A 277 -17.23 17.14 -11.48
CA SER A 277 -16.33 17.86 -12.39
C SER A 277 -15.09 17.04 -12.67
N ILE A 278 -14.73 16.84 -13.94
CA ILE A 278 -13.53 16.11 -14.36
C ILE A 278 -12.63 17.01 -15.22
N ALA A 279 -11.45 17.34 -14.71
CA ALA A 279 -10.43 18.10 -15.44
C ALA A 279 -9.40 17.14 -16.04
N VAL A 280 -9.32 17.09 -17.37
CA VAL A 280 -8.42 16.20 -18.10
C VAL A 280 -7.18 16.96 -18.55
N VAL A 281 -6.01 16.42 -18.24
CA VAL A 281 -4.70 16.91 -18.69
C VAL A 281 -3.95 15.75 -19.35
N THR A 282 -3.41 15.94 -20.54
CA THR A 282 -2.77 14.87 -21.32
C THR A 282 -1.40 15.27 -21.83
N ASN A 283 -0.47 14.31 -21.93
CA ASN A 283 0.82 14.52 -22.58
C ASN A 283 0.80 14.33 -24.12
N GLU A 284 -0.33 13.92 -24.71
CA GLU A 284 -0.45 13.76 -26.17
C GLU A 284 -0.12 15.06 -26.92
N TYR A 285 -0.59 16.20 -26.39
CA TYR A 285 -0.38 17.53 -26.99
C TYR A 285 0.44 18.48 -26.11
N ASN A 286 0.90 18.02 -24.95
CA ASN A 286 1.62 18.86 -23.98
C ASN A 286 2.83 18.10 -23.44
N ARG A 287 3.93 18.82 -23.21
CA ARG A 287 5.05 18.28 -22.45
C ARG A 287 5.06 18.89 -21.06
N PHE A 288 5.25 18.08 -20.03
CA PHE A 288 5.32 18.53 -18.65
C PHE A 288 6.73 18.32 -18.09
N HIS A 289 7.19 19.27 -17.28
CA HIS A 289 8.52 19.17 -16.63
C HIS A 289 8.42 18.99 -15.12
N SER A 290 7.22 19.14 -14.54
CA SER A 290 6.98 18.99 -13.10
C SER A 290 5.53 18.66 -12.80
N LEU A 291 5.29 18.07 -11.62
CA LEU A 291 3.93 17.83 -11.11
C LEU A 291 3.17 19.13 -10.81
N ASP A 292 3.88 20.19 -10.44
CA ASP A 292 3.31 21.52 -10.20
C ASP A 292 2.69 22.11 -11.49
N GLU A 293 3.35 21.89 -12.63
CA GLU A 293 2.82 22.32 -13.93
C GLU A 293 1.50 21.62 -14.29
N ILE A 294 1.45 20.29 -14.10
CA ILE A 294 0.25 19.47 -14.30
C ILE A 294 -0.88 19.97 -13.38
N SER A 295 -0.58 20.15 -12.09
CA SER A 295 -1.54 20.63 -11.09
C SER A 295 -2.10 22.00 -11.43
N LYS A 296 -1.27 22.95 -11.89
CA LYS A 296 -1.71 24.29 -12.32
C LYS A 296 -2.63 24.23 -13.53
N LYS A 297 -2.32 23.39 -14.52
CA LYS A 297 -3.18 23.21 -15.72
C LYS A 297 -4.51 22.55 -15.33
N ALA A 298 -4.49 21.51 -14.51
CA ALA A 298 -5.69 20.87 -13.99
C ALA A 298 -6.58 21.85 -13.21
N ALA A 299 -5.99 22.69 -12.35
CA ALA A 299 -6.72 23.70 -11.59
C ALA A 299 -7.41 24.75 -12.49
N LYS A 300 -6.80 25.14 -13.62
CA LYS A 300 -7.42 26.03 -14.62
C LYS A 300 -8.65 25.37 -15.23
N VAL A 301 -8.54 24.11 -15.64
CA VAL A 301 -9.65 23.35 -16.23
C VAL A 301 -10.76 23.11 -15.21
N LYS A 302 -10.40 22.73 -13.98
CA LYS A 302 -11.35 22.51 -12.88
C LYS A 302 -12.21 23.74 -12.63
N LYS A 303 -11.63 24.95 -12.67
CA LYS A 303 -12.39 26.20 -12.58
C LYS A 303 -13.44 26.35 -13.69
N GLN A 304 -13.18 25.85 -14.89
CA GLN A 304 -14.14 25.90 -16.00
C GLN A 304 -15.22 24.83 -15.88
N CYS A 305 -14.90 23.64 -15.37
CA CYS A 305 -15.90 22.62 -15.08
C CYS A 305 -16.94 23.15 -14.08
N LYS A 306 -16.47 23.87 -13.04
CA LYS A 306 -17.30 24.51 -12.00
C LYS A 306 -18.24 25.61 -12.49
N LEU A 307 -18.11 26.05 -13.74
CA LEU A 307 -19.05 27.00 -14.36
C LEU A 307 -20.23 26.29 -15.03
N LYS A 308 -20.23 24.96 -15.09
CA LYS A 308 -21.32 24.15 -15.63
C LYS A 308 -22.24 23.73 -14.49
N ASP A 309 -23.54 23.86 -14.71
CA ASP A 309 -24.57 23.40 -13.76
C ASP A 309 -24.81 21.88 -13.82
N GLU A 310 -23.98 21.14 -14.55
CA GLU A 310 -24.09 19.70 -14.71
C GLU A 310 -22.72 19.01 -14.62
N SER A 311 -22.76 17.70 -14.32
CA SER A 311 -21.55 16.89 -14.31
C SER A 311 -20.93 16.83 -15.70
N CYS A 312 -19.64 17.13 -15.79
CA CYS A 312 -18.96 17.33 -17.06
C CYS A 312 -17.47 16.94 -16.98
N PHE A 313 -16.85 16.79 -18.14
CA PHE A 313 -15.40 16.78 -18.26
C PHE A 313 -14.95 17.84 -19.27
N ILE A 314 -13.77 18.40 -19.04
CA ILE A 314 -13.12 19.38 -19.92
C ILE A 314 -11.66 18.97 -20.10
N VAL A 315 -11.14 19.15 -21.32
CA VAL A 315 -9.77 18.74 -21.68
C VAL A 315 -8.88 19.96 -21.86
N TYR A 316 -7.74 19.95 -21.20
CA TYR A 316 -6.67 20.91 -21.48
C TYR A 316 -5.98 20.56 -22.80
N GLU A 317 -6.26 21.28 -23.88
CA GLU A 317 -5.56 21.09 -25.15
C GLU A 317 -4.31 21.97 -25.23
N SER A 318 -4.44 23.29 -24.99
CA SER A 318 -3.31 24.24 -24.99
C SER A 318 -3.65 25.53 -24.22
N GLU A 319 -2.68 26.45 -24.05
CA GLU A 319 -2.93 27.74 -23.35
C GLU A 319 -4.04 28.58 -24.00
N ASN A 320 -4.30 28.40 -25.30
CA ASN A 320 -5.31 29.16 -26.05
C ASN A 320 -6.55 28.32 -26.45
N ASN A 321 -6.59 27.02 -26.13
CA ASN A 321 -7.70 26.16 -26.50
C ASN A 321 -8.04 25.21 -25.36
N ILE A 322 -9.26 25.34 -24.84
CA ILE A 322 -9.84 24.41 -23.88
C ILE A 322 -11.16 23.94 -24.46
N SER A 323 -11.27 22.65 -24.74
CA SER A 323 -12.44 22.07 -25.37
C SER A 323 -13.37 21.45 -24.33
N THR A 324 -14.66 21.76 -24.51
CA THR A 324 -15.76 21.08 -23.80
C THR A 324 -16.30 19.98 -24.70
N ASN A 325 -16.85 18.93 -24.08
CA ASN A 325 -17.53 17.81 -24.74
C ASN A 325 -18.29 18.24 -26.01
N LYS A 326 -17.96 17.65 -27.16
CA LYS A 326 -18.84 17.69 -28.34
C LYS A 326 -19.94 16.66 -28.06
N SER A 327 -21.17 17.17 -28.02
CA SER A 327 -22.40 16.43 -27.71
C SER A 327 -22.54 15.11 -28.45
#